data_AF-A0AAN6MV46-F1
#
_entry.id   AF-A0AAN6MV46-F1
#
_cell.length_a   1.000
_cell.length_b   1.000
_cell.length_c   1.000
_cell.angle_alpha   90.00
_cell.angle_beta   90.00
_cell.angle_gamma   90.00
#
_symmetry.space_group_name_H-M   'P 1'
#
loop_
_entity.id
_entity.type
_entity.pdbx_description
1 polymer ?
#
loop_
_entity_poly.entity_id
_entity_poly.type
_entity_poly.pdbx_seq_one_letter_code
_entity_poly.pdbx_strand_id
1 'polypeptide(L)'
;YTNYCVTLLFAKTSIGLHVLRIAVDRRQRRIVKITMGLGVVTCLLTFFLTIFACHPVSLLWTGDFARGTCIDIDVLLVFGLLFNAFSILSDLTRTFALLPAWAVWHPSLPLRTKKFVIFLMTVGCTASCVAIVHLFFFMTLLEDQDFLYATAPTVINCETEQCLTINHSW
;
A
#
# COMPACT_ATOMS: atom_id res chain seq x y z
N TYR A 1 1.21 2.45 14.85
CA TYR A 1 1.40 1.65 13.62
C TYR A 1 0.17 0.84 13.24
N THR A 2 -0.34 -0.05 14.09
CA THR A 2 -1.46 -0.96 13.76
C THR A 2 -2.71 -0.25 13.23
N ASN A 3 -3.15 0.84 13.86
CA ASN A 3 -4.33 1.59 13.38
C ASN A 3 -4.16 2.16 11.97
N TYR A 4 -2.98 2.69 11.63
CA TYR A 4 -2.70 3.20 10.29
C TYR A 4 -2.72 2.09 9.24
N CYS A 5 -2.16 0.93 9.54
CA CYS A 5 -2.20 -0.23 8.64
C CYS A 5 -3.64 -0.70 8.37
N VAL A 6 -4.49 -0.70 9.41
CA VAL A 6 -5.89 -1.10 9.30
C VAL A 6 -6.66 -0.10 8.41
N THR A 7 -6.48 1.20 8.61
CA THR A 7 -7.14 2.23 7.78
C THR A 7 -6.73 2.13 6.32
N LEU A 8 -5.44 1.97 6.03
CA LEU A 8 -4.92 1.81 4.67
C LEU A 8 -5.47 0.55 4.00
N LEU A 9 -5.60 -0.55 4.76
CA LEU A 9 -6.20 -1.79 4.27
C LEU A 9 -7.67 -1.57 3.90
N PHE A 10 -8.45 -0.96 4.79
CA PHE A 10 -9.86 -0.67 4.52
C PHE A 10 -10.05 0.24 3.30
N ALA A 11 -9.17 1.23 3.11
CA ALA A 11 -9.18 2.07 1.91
C ALA A 11 -8.93 1.24 0.64
N LYS A 12 -7.87 0.41 0.63
CA LYS A 12 -7.47 -0.40 -0.55
C LYS A 12 -8.54 -1.44 -0.91
N THR A 13 -9.17 -2.05 0.10
CA THR A 13 -10.27 -3.02 -0.09
C THR A 13 -11.55 -2.36 -0.60
N SER A 14 -11.91 -1.17 -0.12
CA SER A 14 -13.08 -0.41 -0.59
C SER A 14 -12.98 -0.06 -2.09
N ILE A 15 -11.80 0.39 -2.52
CA ILE A 15 -11.54 0.67 -3.94
C ILE A 15 -11.60 -0.63 -4.75
N GLY A 16 -11.03 -1.72 -4.23
CA GLY A 16 -11.12 -3.05 -4.85
C GLY A 16 -12.55 -3.52 -5.08
N LEU A 17 -13.45 -3.33 -4.09
CA LEU A 17 -14.86 -3.69 -4.20
C LEU A 17 -15.61 -2.87 -5.26
N HIS A 18 -15.32 -1.57 -5.36
CA HIS A 18 -15.87 -0.73 -6.43
C HIS A 18 -15.43 -1.20 -7.82
N VAL A 19 -14.15 -1.52 -7.98
CA VAL A 19 -13.63 -2.08 -9.23
C VAL A 19 -14.30 -3.42 -9.54
N LEU A 20 -14.50 -4.28 -8.54
CA LEU A 20 -15.13 -5.60 -8.72
C LEU A 20 -16.59 -5.52 -9.20
N ARG A 21 -17.31 -4.44 -8.85
CA ARG A 21 -18.69 -4.19 -9.31
C ARG A 21 -18.73 -3.79 -10.79
N ILE A 22 -17.70 -3.10 -11.28
CA ILE A 22 -17.61 -2.58 -12.65
C ILE A 22 -16.89 -3.56 -13.59
N ALA A 23 -15.95 -4.34 -13.06
CA ALA A 23 -15.18 -5.32 -13.82
C ALA A 23 -16.04 -6.52 -14.23
N VAL A 24 -16.39 -6.60 -15.51
CA VAL A 24 -17.03 -7.78 -16.10
C VAL A 24 -16.02 -8.88 -16.42
N ASP A 25 -14.74 -8.53 -16.58
CA ASP A 25 -13.74 -9.47 -17.03
C ASP A 25 -13.21 -10.38 -15.91
N ARG A 26 -13.10 -11.68 -16.21
CA ARG A 26 -12.75 -12.74 -15.23
C ARG A 26 -11.32 -12.59 -14.70
N ARG A 27 -10.42 -12.01 -15.50
CA ARG A 27 -9.02 -11.75 -15.11
C ARG A 27 -8.93 -10.63 -14.07
N GLN A 28 -9.64 -9.53 -14.28
CA GLN A 28 -9.67 -8.40 -13.34
C GLN A 28 -10.25 -8.81 -11.98
N ARG A 29 -11.33 -9.58 -11.99
CA ARG A 29 -11.94 -10.14 -10.78
C ARG A 29 -10.99 -11.07 -10.00
N ARG A 30 -10.08 -11.79 -10.67
CA ARG A 30 -9.05 -12.61 -10.00
C ARG A 30 -7.96 -11.74 -9.36
N ILE A 31 -7.42 -10.77 -10.09
CA ILE A 31 -6.36 -9.88 -9.59
C ILE A 31 -6.83 -9.11 -8.35
N VAL A 32 -8.04 -8.56 -8.40
CA VAL A 32 -8.62 -7.83 -7.25
C VAL A 32 -8.78 -8.75 -6.04
N LYS A 33 -9.25 -9.99 -6.21
CA LYS A 33 -9.38 -10.94 -5.09
C LYS A 33 -8.03 -11.31 -4.47
N ILE A 34 -7.01 -11.54 -5.29
CA ILE A 34 -5.66 -11.89 -4.81
C ILE A 34 -5.07 -10.74 -3.98
N THR A 35 -5.11 -9.52 -4.52
CA THR A 35 -4.59 -8.32 -3.84
C THR A 35 -5.33 -8.01 -2.56
N MET A 36 -6.65 -8.21 -2.53
CA MET A 36 -7.48 -8.02 -1.34
C MET A 36 -7.14 -9.04 -0.24
N GLY A 37 -6.96 -10.32 -0.60
CA GLY A 37 -6.54 -11.35 0.34
C GLY A 37 -5.14 -11.09 0.91
N LEU A 38 -4.22 -10.63 0.06
CA LEU A 38 -2.84 -10.41 0.47
C LEU A 38 -2.66 -9.19 1.39
N GLY A 39 -3.49 -8.17 1.22
CA GLY A 39 -3.60 -7.08 2.18
C GLY A 39 -4.03 -7.56 3.57
N VAL A 40 -5.04 -8.43 3.65
CA VAL A 40 -5.49 -8.98 4.94
C VAL A 40 -4.37 -9.75 5.63
N VAL A 41 -3.66 -10.60 4.86
CA VAL A 41 -2.51 -11.37 5.36
C VAL A 41 -1.43 -10.46 5.93
N THR A 42 -1.17 -9.32 5.30
CA THR A 42 -0.11 -8.41 5.75
C THR A 42 -0.50 -7.54 6.94
N CYS A 43 -1.78 -7.20 7.06
CA CYS A 43 -2.31 -6.61 8.28
C CYS A 43 -2.19 -7.57 9.47
N LEU A 44 -2.54 -8.86 9.26
CA LEU A 44 -2.36 -9.91 10.26
C LEU A 44 -0.88 -10.11 10.61
N LEU A 45 0.01 -10.21 9.62
CA LEU A 45 1.45 -10.35 9.84
C LEU A 45 2.00 -9.18 10.68
N THR A 46 1.61 -7.95 10.38
CA THR A 46 2.05 -6.78 11.17
C THR A 46 1.51 -6.83 12.59
N PHE A 47 0.28 -7.29 12.78
CA PHE A 47 -0.31 -7.48 14.10
C PHE A 47 0.43 -8.56 14.91
N PHE A 48 0.75 -9.69 14.29
CA PHE A 48 1.55 -10.74 14.91
C PHE A 48 2.98 -10.27 15.20
N LEU A 49 3.64 -9.62 14.24
CA LEU A 49 4.99 -9.08 14.44
C LEU A 49 5.05 -8.07 15.58
N THR A 50 4.07 -7.17 15.70
CA THR A 50 4.03 -6.21 16.83
C THR A 50 3.81 -6.89 18.19
N ILE A 51 3.13 -8.03 18.23
CA ILE A 51 2.93 -8.82 19.45
C ILE A 51 4.16 -9.68 19.78
N PHE A 52 4.83 -10.24 18.77
CA PHE A 52 5.94 -11.18 18.91
C PHE A 52 7.34 -10.56 18.73
N ALA A 53 7.45 -9.23 18.56
CA ALA A 53 8.71 -8.54 18.27
C ALA A 53 9.79 -8.72 19.35
N CYS A 54 9.42 -9.01 20.61
CA CYS A 54 10.39 -9.33 21.66
C CYS A 54 9.97 -10.56 22.48
N HIS A 55 10.95 -11.41 22.77
CA HIS A 55 10.78 -12.56 23.65
C HIS A 55 11.61 -12.35 24.93
N PRO A 56 10.99 -12.23 26.13
CA PRO A 56 9.56 -12.26 26.43
C PRO A 56 8.83 -10.90 26.28
N VAL A 57 7.54 -10.98 25.94
CA VAL A 57 6.57 -9.86 25.83
C VAL A 57 6.43 -9.07 27.15
N SER A 58 6.75 -9.68 28.30
CA SER A 58 6.66 -9.07 29.63
C SER A 58 7.71 -7.98 29.91
N LEU A 59 8.84 -7.96 29.19
CA LEU A 59 9.88 -6.95 29.40
C LEU A 59 9.47 -5.59 28.81
N LEU A 60 8.60 -5.60 27.79
CA LEU A 60 8.07 -4.39 27.13
C LEU A 60 7.22 -3.54 28.10
N TRP A 61 6.59 -4.18 29.08
CA TRP A 61 5.77 -3.50 30.08
C TRP A 61 6.56 -3.07 31.34
N THR A 62 7.72 -3.69 31.58
CA THR A 62 8.52 -3.50 32.81
C THR A 62 9.72 -2.58 32.61
N GLY A 63 10.09 -2.25 31.36
CA GLY A 63 11.18 -1.31 31.04
C GLY A 63 12.60 -1.89 31.13
N ASP A 64 12.73 -3.18 31.44
CA ASP A 64 14.02 -3.87 31.54
C ASP A 64 14.46 -4.43 30.18
N PHE A 65 15.12 -3.61 29.36
CA PHE A 65 15.67 -4.03 28.06
C PHE A 65 16.93 -4.93 28.16
N ALA A 66 17.39 -5.27 29.37
CA ALA A 66 18.67 -5.94 29.60
C ALA A 66 18.66 -7.48 29.45
N ARG A 67 17.50 -8.13 29.26
CA ARG A 67 17.39 -9.61 29.32
C ARG A 67 16.52 -10.28 28.24
N GLY A 68 16.00 -9.54 27.25
CA GLY A 68 15.15 -10.10 26.21
C GLY A 68 15.87 -10.28 24.87
N THR A 69 15.68 -11.41 24.19
CA THR A 69 16.07 -11.58 22.78
C THR A 69 14.94 -11.01 21.92
N CYS A 70 15.13 -9.81 21.39
CA CYS A 70 14.24 -9.26 20.36
C CYS A 70 14.60 -9.86 19.00
N ILE A 71 13.63 -9.88 18.10
CA ILE A 71 13.83 -10.40 16.74
C ILE A 71 14.92 -9.57 16.04
N ASP A 72 15.78 -10.26 15.31
CA ASP A 72 16.88 -9.62 14.59
C ASP A 72 16.32 -8.61 13.57
N ILE A 73 16.92 -7.41 13.56
CA ILE A 73 16.44 -6.28 12.74
C ILE A 73 16.53 -6.65 11.25
N ASP A 74 17.52 -7.46 10.88
CA ASP A 74 17.72 -7.95 9.51
C ASP A 74 16.54 -8.77 9.00
N VAL A 75 15.94 -9.62 9.85
CA VAL A 75 14.78 -10.43 9.46
C VAL A 75 13.59 -9.52 9.21
N LEU A 76 13.33 -8.56 10.10
CA LEU A 76 12.26 -7.59 9.94
C LEU A 76 12.44 -6.75 8.66
N LEU A 77 13.68 -6.40 8.35
CA LEU A 77 14.04 -5.63 7.16
C LEU A 77 13.79 -6.41 5.88
N VAL A 78 14.21 -7.68 5.81
CA VAL A 78 13.96 -8.56 4.66
C VAL A 78 12.45 -8.74 4.43
N PHE A 79 11.68 -8.96 5.49
CA PHE A 79 10.22 -9.06 5.40
C PHE A 79 9.59 -7.74 4.94
N GLY A 80 10.05 -6.61 5.47
CA GLY A 80 9.59 -5.28 5.07
C GLY A 80 9.86 -5.02 3.59
N LEU A 81 11.03 -5.41 3.09
CA LEU A 81 11.39 -5.27 1.67
C LEU A 81 10.50 -6.13 0.77
N LEU A 82 10.30 -7.40 1.11
CA LEU A 82 9.43 -8.31 0.37
C LEU A 82 7.99 -7.79 0.34
N PHE A 83 7.50 -7.26 1.46
CA PHE A 83 6.17 -6.69 1.56
C PHE A 83 6.01 -5.44 0.67
N ASN A 84 6.97 -4.52 0.72
CA ASN A 84 6.98 -3.32 -0.13
C ASN A 84 6.99 -3.70 -1.62
N ALA A 85 7.87 -4.63 -2.01
CA ALA A 85 7.95 -5.12 -3.38
C ALA A 85 6.60 -5.73 -3.84
N PHE A 86 5.96 -6.53 -2.98
CA PHE A 86 4.67 -7.13 -3.30
C PHE A 86 3.55 -6.08 -3.42
N SER A 87 3.55 -5.06 -2.57
CA SER A 87 2.56 -3.97 -2.64
C SER A 87 2.69 -3.20 -3.96
N ILE A 88 3.92 -2.86 -4.37
CA ILE A 88 4.19 -2.18 -5.65
C ILE A 88 3.74 -3.04 -6.82
N LEU A 89 4.07 -4.34 -6.82
CA LEU A 89 3.61 -5.29 -7.82
C LEU A 89 2.07 -5.34 -7.90
N SER A 90 1.40 -5.34 -6.76
CA SER A 90 -0.07 -5.35 -6.67
C SER A 90 -0.69 -4.09 -7.27
N ASP A 91 -0.14 -2.91 -6.97
CA ASP A 91 -0.61 -1.64 -7.51
C ASP A 91 -0.33 -1.51 -9.02
N LEU A 92 0.89 -1.83 -9.46
CA LEU A 92 1.26 -1.82 -10.87
C LEU A 92 0.41 -2.80 -11.70
N THR A 93 0.23 -4.02 -11.20
CA THR A 93 -0.60 -5.04 -11.87
C THR A 93 -2.04 -4.55 -11.97
N ARG A 94 -2.57 -3.92 -10.92
CA ARG A 94 -3.93 -3.39 -10.91
C ARG A 94 -4.08 -2.24 -11.92
N THR A 95 -3.17 -1.27 -11.91
CA THR A 95 -3.18 -0.13 -12.84
C THR A 95 -3.08 -0.60 -14.28
N PHE A 96 -2.11 -1.48 -14.60
CA PHE A 96 -1.92 -2.00 -15.94
C PHE A 96 -3.05 -2.93 -16.40
N ALA A 97 -3.73 -3.65 -15.49
CA ALA A 97 -4.90 -4.47 -15.83
C ALA A 97 -6.19 -3.65 -15.96
N LEU A 98 -6.30 -2.48 -15.31
CA LEU A 98 -7.45 -1.58 -15.46
C LEU A 98 -7.37 -0.75 -16.75
N LEU A 99 -6.17 -0.29 -17.12
CA LEU A 99 -5.94 0.62 -18.25
C LEU A 99 -6.49 0.10 -19.61
N PRO A 100 -6.16 -1.13 -20.07
CA PRO A 100 -6.60 -1.62 -21.39
C PRO A 100 -8.08 -2.01 -21.40
N ALA A 101 -8.61 -2.48 -20.27
CA ALA A 101 -10.02 -2.78 -20.17
C ALA A 101 -10.86 -1.50 -20.27
N TRP A 102 -10.43 -0.41 -19.62
CA TRP A 102 -11.14 0.87 -19.70
C TRP A 102 -11.14 1.45 -21.13
N ALA A 103 -10.00 1.36 -21.83
CA ALA A 103 -9.88 1.80 -23.21
C ALA A 103 -10.80 1.02 -24.17
N VAL A 104 -11.05 -0.27 -23.88
CA VAL A 104 -11.87 -1.15 -24.73
C VAL A 104 -13.37 -1.05 -24.41
N TRP A 105 -13.76 -0.70 -23.18
CA TRP A 105 -15.13 -0.89 -22.73
C TRP A 105 -16.11 0.27 -22.96
N HIS A 106 -15.67 1.53 -23.11
CA HIS A 106 -16.65 2.64 -23.04
C HIS A 106 -16.43 3.86 -23.93
N PRO A 107 -17.15 3.91 -25.07
CA PRO A 107 -17.52 5.16 -25.72
C PRO A 107 -18.66 5.94 -25.01
N SER A 108 -19.47 5.33 -24.13
CA SER A 108 -20.77 5.89 -23.70
C SER A 108 -21.14 5.75 -22.21
N LEU A 109 -20.19 5.95 -21.28
CA LEU A 109 -20.52 6.05 -19.85
C LEU A 109 -21.15 7.41 -19.46
N PRO A 110 -22.06 7.44 -18.47
CA PRO A 110 -22.52 8.69 -17.88
C PRO A 110 -21.34 9.45 -17.25
N LEU A 111 -21.31 10.78 -17.48
CA LEU A 111 -20.18 11.65 -17.12
C LEU A 111 -19.75 11.53 -15.66
N ARG A 112 -20.68 11.33 -14.73
CA ARG A 112 -20.38 11.21 -13.28
C ARG A 112 -19.46 10.02 -12.97
N THR A 113 -19.77 8.85 -13.52
CA THR A 113 -18.94 7.65 -13.34
C THR A 113 -17.59 7.80 -14.05
N LYS A 114 -17.60 8.43 -15.23
CA LYS A 114 -16.37 8.71 -15.99
C LYS A 114 -15.39 9.57 -15.18
N LYS A 115 -15.87 10.65 -14.55
CA LYS A 115 -15.05 11.54 -13.70
C LYS A 115 -14.44 10.78 -12.52
N PHE A 116 -15.23 9.99 -11.81
CA PHE A 116 -14.77 9.23 -10.64
C PHE A 116 -13.71 8.19 -11.01
N VAL A 117 -13.85 7.53 -12.16
CA VAL A 117 -12.86 6.55 -12.63
C VAL A 117 -11.55 7.22 -13.05
N ILE A 118 -11.62 8.35 -13.77
CA ILE A 118 -10.43 9.14 -14.13
C ILE A 118 -9.68 9.56 -12.86
N PHE A 119 -10.42 10.06 -11.85
CA PHE A 119 -9.86 10.42 -10.55
C PHE A 119 -9.08 9.25 -9.90
N LEU A 120 -9.73 8.09 -9.78
CA LEU A 120 -9.11 6.91 -9.17
C LEU A 120 -7.87 6.44 -9.94
N MET A 121 -7.84 6.58 -11.26
CA MET A 121 -6.71 6.15 -12.07
C MET A 121 -5.50 7.07 -11.89
N THR A 122 -5.71 8.39 -11.82
CA THR A 122 -4.63 9.36 -11.55
C THR A 122 -4.01 9.14 -10.16
N VAL A 123 -4.85 8.92 -9.15
CA VAL A 123 -4.39 8.60 -7.78
C VAL A 123 -3.64 7.25 -7.74
N GLY A 124 -4.07 6.26 -8.53
CA GLY A 124 -3.38 4.96 -8.60
C GLY A 124 -2.00 5.02 -9.26
N CYS A 125 -1.85 5.77 -10.35
CA CYS A 125 -0.57 5.94 -11.03
C CYS A 125 0.45 6.67 -10.15
N THR A 126 0.01 7.72 -9.48
CA THR A 126 0.85 8.54 -8.60
C THR A 126 1.32 7.77 -7.37
N ALA A 127 0.41 7.05 -6.70
CA ALA A 127 0.78 6.16 -5.59
C ALA A 127 1.81 5.10 -6.03
N SER A 128 1.70 4.58 -7.26
CA SER A 128 2.68 3.63 -7.81
C SER A 128 4.06 4.28 -8.03
N CYS A 129 4.10 5.51 -8.55
CA CYS A 129 5.35 6.27 -8.73
C CYS A 129 6.06 6.51 -7.39
N VAL A 130 5.32 6.97 -6.38
CA VAL A 130 5.85 7.21 -5.04
C VAL A 130 6.42 5.92 -4.44
N ALA A 131 5.73 4.79 -4.60
CA ALA A 131 6.19 3.51 -4.08
C ALA A 131 7.45 2.99 -4.79
N ILE A 132 7.62 3.24 -6.09
CA ILE A 132 8.85 2.91 -6.83
C ILE A 132 10.03 3.75 -6.32
N VAL A 133 9.82 5.07 -6.15
CA VAL A 133 10.85 5.96 -5.61
C VAL A 133 11.22 5.51 -4.19
N HIS A 134 10.23 5.18 -3.37
CA HIS A 134 10.43 4.68 -2.01
C HIS A 134 11.27 3.40 -1.99
N LEU A 135 11.02 2.44 -2.90
CA LEU A 135 11.81 1.21 -2.99
C LEU A 135 13.22 1.46 -3.50
N PHE A 136 13.41 2.37 -4.47
CA PHE A 136 14.74 2.75 -4.94
C PHE A 136 15.56 3.40 -3.80
N PHE A 137 14.93 4.32 -3.07
CA PHE A 137 15.55 4.99 -1.92
C PHE A 137 15.86 4.00 -0.80
N PHE A 138 14.97 3.03 -0.56
CA PHE A 138 15.18 1.95 0.40
C PHE A 138 16.42 1.13 0.05
N MET A 139 16.60 0.75 -1.21
CA MET A 139 17.80 -0.01 -1.63
C MET A 139 19.10 0.78 -1.47
N THR A 140 19.06 2.10 -1.64
CA THR A 140 20.24 2.96 -1.52
C THR A 140 20.59 3.36 -0.09
N LEU A 141 19.62 3.39 0.83
CA LEU A 141 19.81 3.82 2.24
C LEU A 141 19.86 2.66 3.24
N LEU A 142 19.99 1.41 2.78
CA LEU A 142 20.21 0.24 3.65
C LEU A 142 21.46 0.35 4.55
N GLU A 143 22.31 1.36 4.33
CA GLU A 143 23.51 1.64 5.10
C GLU A 143 23.30 2.60 6.30
N ASP A 144 22.17 3.35 6.37
CA ASP A 144 21.86 4.29 7.45
C ASP A 144 20.48 4.00 8.08
N GLN A 145 20.47 3.73 9.39
CA GLN A 145 19.40 3.06 10.14
C GLN A 145 18.06 3.84 10.32
N ASP A 146 17.87 5.01 9.70
CA ASP A 146 16.78 5.95 9.99
C ASP A 146 15.85 6.26 8.79
N PHE A 147 15.57 5.26 7.97
CA PHE A 147 14.77 5.39 6.73
C PHE A 147 13.32 5.87 6.96
N LEU A 148 12.61 5.31 7.94
CA LEU A 148 11.16 5.54 8.14
C LEU A 148 10.82 7.00 8.47
N TYR A 149 11.75 7.74 9.08
CA TYR A 149 11.51 9.12 9.50
C TYR A 149 11.71 10.12 8.35
N ALA A 150 12.63 9.83 7.43
CA ALA A 150 12.96 10.72 6.32
C ALA A 150 11.97 10.64 5.15
N THR A 151 11.37 9.47 4.89
CA THR A 151 10.48 9.24 3.73
C THR A 151 8.99 9.46 4.01
N ALA A 152 8.54 9.28 5.25
CA ALA A 152 7.14 9.52 5.61
C ALA A 152 6.61 10.93 5.24
N PRO A 153 7.31 12.03 5.55
CA PRO A 153 6.81 13.37 5.23
C PRO A 153 6.78 13.63 3.72
N THR A 154 7.74 13.11 2.96
CA THR A 154 7.81 13.29 1.50
C THR A 154 6.66 12.57 0.79
N VAL A 155 6.32 11.36 1.22
CA VAL A 155 5.17 10.62 0.68
C VAL A 155 3.86 11.37 0.94
N ILE A 156 3.65 11.81 2.18
CA ILE A 156 2.42 12.51 2.59
C ILE A 156 2.24 13.81 1.80
N ASN A 157 3.31 14.60 1.66
CA ASN A 157 3.25 15.86 0.91
C ASN A 157 2.86 15.61 -0.55
N CYS A 158 3.42 14.59 -1.20
CA CYS A 158 3.09 14.27 -2.59
C CYS A 158 1.60 13.88 -2.78
N GLU A 159 1.02 13.12 -1.84
CA GLU A 159 -0.40 12.78 -1.88
C GLU A 159 -1.31 14.00 -1.66
N THR A 160 -0.90 14.94 -0.78
CA THR A 160 -1.65 16.17 -0.54
C THR A 160 -1.61 17.13 -1.72
N GLU A 161 -0.46 17.26 -2.40
CA GLU A 161 -0.30 18.08 -3.60
C GLU A 161 -1.19 17.59 -4.74
N GLN A 162 -1.35 16.27 -4.87
CA GLN A 162 -2.23 15.66 -5.85
C GLN A 162 -3.70 15.90 -5.52
N CYS A 163 -4.11 15.80 -4.25
CA CYS A 163 -5.47 16.15 -3.85
C CYS A 163 -5.80 17.62 -4.14
N LEU A 164 -4.85 18.53 -3.94
CA LEU A 164 -5.00 19.96 -4.22
C LEU A 164 -5.10 20.28 -5.72
N THR A 165 -4.22 19.71 -6.55
CA THR A 165 -4.25 19.91 -8.01
C THR A 165 -5.53 19.37 -8.64
N ILE A 166 -6.07 18.28 -8.10
CA ILE A 166 -7.35 17.75 -8.57
C ILE A 166 -8.50 18.70 -8.21
N ASN A 167 -8.56 19.25 -7.00
CA ASN A 167 -9.62 20.16 -6.60
C ASN A 167 -9.63 21.47 -7.43
N HIS A 168 -8.46 21.94 -7.86
CA HIS A 168 -8.35 23.13 -8.73
C HIS A 168 -8.61 22.84 -10.22
N SER A 169 -8.67 21.56 -10.64
CA SER A 169 -8.92 21.16 -12.02
C SER A 169 -10.41 20.90 -12.34
N TRP A 170 -11.32 21.13 -11.38
CA TRP A 170 -12.76 20.88 -11.51
C TRP A 170 -13.61 22.15 -11.35
#